data_AF-A0A7C4S7B5-F1
#
_entry.id   AF-A0A7C4S7B5-F1
#
_cell.length_a   1.000
_cell.length_b   1.000
_cell.length_c   1.000
_cell.angle_alpha   90.00
_cell.angle_beta   90.00
_cell.angle_gamma   90.00
#
_symmetry.space_group_name_H-M   'P 1'
#
loop_
_entity.id
_entity.type
_entity.pdbx_description
1 polymer ?
#
loop_
_entity_poly.entity_id
_entity_poly.type
_entity_poly.pdbx_seq_one_letter_code
_entity_poly.pdbx_strand_id
1 'polypeptide(L)'
;MDEDARVAFRNRLENSLSILNAQIERLRLRYSEMEAKSKEYFEKVVECLVNMDEERAKIYAEEIVEIRRLAEIVKKSQLLLLQVKIRLETIIEITEVIGLIVPLTSLLTEVEDELKPIAPEIVQNLHELSVCIEEFTATTVYNKL
;
A
#
# COMPACT_ATOMS: atom_id res chain seq x y z
N MET A 1 -11.81 5.07 -19.24
CA MET A 1 -12.24 3.77 -18.68
C MET A 1 -13.75 3.79 -18.54
N ASP A 2 -14.43 2.72 -18.95
CA ASP A 2 -15.84 2.49 -18.61
C ASP A 2 -16.01 2.41 -17.07
N GLU A 3 -17.14 2.85 -16.53
CA GLU A 3 -17.40 2.86 -15.08
C GLU A 3 -17.31 1.43 -14.51
N ASP A 4 -17.86 0.46 -15.22
CA ASP A 4 -17.81 -0.96 -14.84
C ASP A 4 -16.38 -1.49 -14.76
N ALA A 5 -15.50 -1.04 -15.66
CA ALA A 5 -14.09 -1.40 -15.64
C ALA A 5 -13.35 -0.83 -14.42
N ARG A 6 -13.72 0.38 -13.96
CA ARG A 6 -13.15 1.00 -12.74
C ARG A 6 -13.56 0.23 -11.50
N VAL A 7 -14.84 -0.09 -11.39
CA VAL A 7 -15.39 -0.87 -10.28
C VAL A 7 -14.74 -2.25 -10.20
N ALA A 8 -14.63 -2.95 -11.34
CA ALA A 8 -13.96 -4.25 -11.39
C ALA A 8 -12.47 -4.17 -11.00
N PHE A 9 -11.75 -3.14 -11.44
CA PHE A 9 -10.35 -2.92 -11.07
C PHE A 9 -10.19 -2.64 -9.58
N ARG A 10 -11.01 -1.75 -9.02
CA ARG A 10 -11.06 -1.44 -7.59
C ARG A 10 -11.27 -2.71 -6.75
N ASN A 11 -12.29 -3.50 -7.08
CA ASN A 11 -12.59 -4.74 -6.36
C ASN A 11 -11.38 -5.70 -6.35
N ARG A 12 -10.62 -5.78 -7.44
CA ARG A 12 -9.39 -6.59 -7.50
C ARG A 12 -8.28 -6.05 -6.59
N LEU A 13 -8.13 -4.72 -6.50
CA LEU A 13 -7.17 -4.08 -5.59
C LEU A 13 -7.55 -4.29 -4.13
N GLU A 14 -8.83 -4.14 -3.78
CA GLU A 14 -9.34 -4.36 -2.42
C GLU A 14 -9.14 -5.82 -1.98
N ASN A 15 -9.43 -6.77 -2.86
CA ASN A 15 -9.12 -8.18 -2.60
C ASN A 15 -7.62 -8.42 -2.38
N SER A 16 -6.77 -7.77 -3.18
CA SER A 16 -5.32 -7.88 -3.03
C SER A 16 -4.83 -7.27 -1.70
N LEU A 17 -5.41 -6.14 -1.28
CA LEU A 17 -5.15 -5.52 0.02
C LEU A 17 -5.54 -6.42 1.19
N SER A 18 -6.68 -7.11 1.10
CA SER A 18 -7.11 -8.08 2.12
C SER A 18 -6.08 -9.20 2.30
N ILE A 19 -5.61 -9.78 1.19
CA ILE A 19 -4.56 -10.80 1.21
C ILE A 19 -3.27 -10.25 1.80
N LEU A 20 -2.86 -9.04 1.40
CA LEU A 20 -1.64 -8.40 1.87
C LEU A 20 -1.68 -8.13 3.38
N ASN A 21 -2.80 -7.64 3.90
CA ASN A 21 -3.02 -7.43 5.33
C ASN A 21 -2.86 -8.73 6.11
N ALA A 22 -3.44 -9.83 5.61
CA ALA A 22 -3.28 -11.13 6.23
C ALA A 22 -1.81 -11.60 6.25
N GLN A 23 -1.02 -11.31 5.21
CA GLN A 23 0.42 -11.61 5.18
C GLN A 23 1.21 -10.75 6.16
N ILE A 24 0.91 -9.45 6.25
CA ILE A 24 1.57 -8.52 7.18
C ILE A 24 1.37 -9.00 8.62
N GLU A 25 0.14 -9.35 9.00
CA GLU A 25 -0.16 -9.85 10.35
C GLU A 25 0.48 -11.21 10.63
N ARG A 26 0.54 -12.11 9.64
CA ARG A 26 1.29 -13.37 9.78
C ARG A 26 2.77 -13.14 10.06
N LEU A 27 3.42 -12.23 9.34
CA LEU A 27 4.83 -11.89 9.57
C LEU A 27 5.03 -11.22 10.93
N ARG A 28 4.09 -10.37 11.35
CA ARG A 28 4.10 -9.74 12.68
C ARG A 28 4.07 -10.78 13.80
N LEU A 29 3.15 -11.74 13.72
CA LEU A 29 3.04 -12.81 14.70
C LEU A 29 4.32 -13.64 14.71
N ARG A 30 4.83 -13.99 13.53
CA ARG A 30 6.06 -14.79 13.40
C ARG A 30 7.27 -14.08 14.02
N TYR A 31 7.40 -12.77 13.81
CA TYR A 31 8.44 -11.96 14.45
C TYR A 31 8.32 -12.00 15.99
N SER A 32 7.10 -11.84 16.51
CA SER A 32 6.85 -11.89 17.96
C SER A 32 7.16 -13.26 18.57
N GLU A 33 6.84 -14.35 17.87
CA GLU A 33 7.20 -15.71 18.29
C GLU A 33 8.72 -15.89 18.37
N MET A 34 9.45 -15.34 17.40
CA MET A 34 10.91 -15.41 17.36
C MET A 34 11.56 -14.59 18.49
N GLU A 35 11.02 -13.42 18.81
CA GLU A 35 11.47 -12.64 19.98
C GLU A 35 11.22 -13.39 21.30
N ALA A 36 10.03 -13.97 21.46
CA ALA A 36 9.71 -14.79 22.63
C ALA A 36 10.65 -16.00 22.75
N LYS A 37 10.92 -16.68 21.63
CA LYS A 37 11.84 -17.82 21.60
C LYS A 37 13.28 -17.42 21.93
N SER A 38 13.75 -16.29 21.40
CA SER A 38 15.06 -15.74 21.75
C SER A 38 15.18 -15.45 23.24
N LYS A 39 14.10 -14.98 23.89
CA LYS A 39 14.08 -14.74 25.34
C LYS A 39 14.13 -16.05 26.14
N GLU A 40 13.35 -17.06 25.73
CA GLU A 40 13.39 -18.39 26.36
C GLU A 40 14.81 -19.00 26.30
N TYR A 41 15.49 -18.89 25.16
CA TYR A 41 16.87 -19.38 25.05
C TYR A 41 17.85 -18.56 25.88
N PHE A 42 17.62 -17.25 26.03
CA PHE A 42 18.44 -16.45 26.93
C PHE A 42 18.31 -16.91 28.39
N GLU A 43 17.11 -17.23 28.85
CA GLU A 43 16.89 -17.79 30.20
C GLU A 43 17.63 -19.13 30.38
N LYS A 44 17.64 -19.98 29.35
CA LYS A 44 18.42 -21.24 29.34
C LYS A 44 19.93 -21.02 29.36
N VAL A 45 20.44 -20.00 28.67
CA VAL A 45 21.87 -19.62 28.76
C VAL A 45 22.23 -19.30 30.22
N VAL A 46 21.41 -18.49 30.90
CA VAL A 46 21.65 -18.13 32.31
C VAL A 46 21.64 -19.37 33.21
N GLU A 47 20.67 -20.26 33.04
CA GLU A 47 20.60 -21.51 33.80
C GLU A 47 21.84 -22.41 33.60
N CYS A 48 22.28 -22.61 32.35
CA CYS A 48 23.47 -23.38 32.04
C CYS A 48 24.73 -22.77 32.66
N LEU A 49 24.88 -21.44 32.62
CA LEU A 49 26.02 -20.75 33.22
C LEU A 49 26.05 -20.89 34.75
N VAL A 50 24.89 -20.82 35.42
CA VAL A 50 24.78 -21.06 36.88
C VAL A 50 25.21 -22.49 37.23
N ASN A 51 24.88 -23.46 36.37
CA ASN A 51 25.26 -24.86 36.54
C ASN A 51 26.68 -25.19 36.04
N MET A 52 27.48 -24.18 35.65
CA MET A 52 28.82 -24.33 35.08
C MET A 52 28.88 -25.19 33.80
N ASP A 53 27.76 -25.27 33.06
CA ASP A 53 27.63 -25.98 31.78
C ASP A 53 27.85 -24.99 30.62
N GLU A 54 29.10 -24.57 30.44
CA GLU A 54 29.48 -23.57 29.43
C GLU A 54 29.24 -24.04 27.98
N GLU A 55 29.37 -25.35 27.74
CA GLU A 55 29.17 -25.93 26.41
C GLU A 55 27.71 -25.78 25.96
N ARG A 56 26.74 -26.13 26.83
CA ARG A 56 25.32 -25.92 26.49
C ARG A 56 24.92 -24.45 26.47
N ALA A 57 25.49 -23.61 27.33
CA ALA A 57 25.27 -22.18 27.29
C ALA A 57 25.68 -21.59 25.93
N LYS A 58 26.82 -22.04 25.38
CA LYS A 58 27.30 -21.62 24.06
C LYS A 58 26.33 -22.01 22.94
N ILE A 59 25.81 -23.24 22.95
CA ILE A 59 24.84 -23.71 21.95
C ILE A 59 23.59 -22.82 21.95
N TYR A 60 23.00 -22.54 23.12
CA TYR A 60 21.82 -21.66 23.19
C TYR A 60 22.13 -20.22 22.75
N ALA A 61 23.34 -19.72 23.02
CA ALA A 61 23.77 -18.41 22.55
C ALA A 61 23.88 -18.33 21.02
N GLU A 62 24.42 -19.36 20.37
CA GLU A 62 24.48 -19.46 18.91
C GLU A 62 23.08 -19.49 18.28
N GLU A 63 22.14 -20.23 18.88
CA GLU A 63 20.74 -20.25 18.44
C GLU A 63 20.06 -18.88 18.55
N ILE A 64 20.34 -18.10 19.61
CA ILE A 64 19.83 -16.73 19.75
C ILE A 64 20.31 -15.85 18.59
N VAL A 65 21.57 -15.97 18.18
CA VAL A 65 22.13 -15.20 17.06
C VAL A 65 21.39 -15.52 15.76
N GLU A 66 21.17 -16.80 15.46
CA GLU A 66 20.44 -17.20 14.25
C GLU A 66 18.96 -16.81 14.29
N ILE A 67 18.29 -16.94 15.44
CA ILE A 67 16.91 -16.46 15.60
C ILE A 67 16.81 -14.96 15.32
N ARG A 68 17.73 -14.16 15.87
CA ARG A 68 17.73 -12.70 15.64
C ARG A 68 17.98 -12.35 14.18
N ARG A 69 18.90 -13.05 13.52
CA ARG A 69 19.17 -12.87 12.09
C ARG A 69 17.92 -13.15 11.25
N LEU A 70 17.23 -14.26 11.50
CA LEU A 70 16.00 -14.60 10.79
C LEU A 70 14.87 -13.61 11.12
N ALA A 71 14.77 -13.14 12.37
CA ALA A 71 13.76 -12.17 12.79
C ALA A 71 13.93 -10.83 12.05
N GLU A 72 15.17 -10.41 11.80
CA GLU A 72 15.46 -9.22 10.99
C GLU A 72 14.94 -9.35 9.55
N ILE A 73 15.11 -10.53 8.93
CA ILE A 73 14.59 -10.82 7.58
C ILE A 73 13.06 -10.75 7.57
N VAL A 74 12.39 -11.36 8.57
CA VAL A 74 10.93 -11.32 8.72
C VAL A 74 10.44 -9.89 8.88
N LYS A 75 11.07 -9.10 9.76
CA LYS A 75 10.74 -7.70 10.00
C LYS A 75 10.91 -6.84 8.76
N LYS A 76 12.01 -7.01 8.02
CA LYS A 76 12.25 -6.30 6.76
C LYS A 76 11.18 -6.65 5.72
N SER A 77 10.81 -7.93 5.62
CA SER A 77 9.74 -8.38 4.72
C SER A 77 8.40 -7.75 5.09
N GLN A 78 8.07 -7.67 6.38
CA GLN A 78 6.87 -7.02 6.88
C GLN A 78 6.83 -5.53 6.48
N LEU A 79 7.94 -4.80 6.64
CA LEU A 79 8.04 -3.39 6.24
C LEU A 79 7.87 -3.19 4.74
N LEU A 80 8.44 -4.07 3.92
CA LEU A 80 8.26 -4.02 2.47
C LEU A 80 6.79 -4.25 2.08
N LEU A 81 6.09 -5.18 2.72
CA LEU A 81 4.66 -5.40 2.48
C LEU A 81 3.81 -4.20 2.94
N LEU A 82 4.14 -3.57 4.07
CA LEU A 82 3.49 -2.32 4.50
C LEU A 82 3.68 -1.20 3.47
N GLN A 83 4.88 -1.07 2.90
CA GLN A 83 5.15 -0.09 1.85
C GLN A 83 4.29 -0.35 0.59
N VAL A 84 4.16 -1.62 0.18
CA VAL A 84 3.30 -2.00 -0.94
C VAL A 84 1.84 -1.68 -0.64
N LYS A 85 1.36 -1.99 0.59
CA LYS A 85 0.00 -1.69 1.04
C LYS A 85 -0.34 -0.22 0.86
N ILE A 86 0.52 0.67 1.35
CA ILE A 86 0.32 2.13 1.25
C ILE A 86 0.22 2.56 -0.21
N ARG A 87 1.06 2.02 -1.10
CA ARG A 87 1.00 2.34 -2.54
C ARG A 87 -0.31 1.87 -3.18
N LEU A 88 -0.81 0.70 -2.80
CA LEU A 88 -2.10 0.20 -3.28
C LEU A 88 -3.27 1.05 -2.77
N GLU A 89 -3.23 1.49 -1.51
CA GLU A 89 -4.22 2.41 -0.94
C GLU A 89 -4.26 3.74 -1.72
N THR A 90 -3.10 4.33 -2.02
CA THR A 90 -3.01 5.54 -2.87
C THR A 90 -3.58 5.31 -4.28
N ILE A 91 -3.36 4.14 -4.89
CA ILE A 91 -3.92 3.83 -6.22
C ILE A 91 -5.45 3.77 -6.18
N ILE A 92 -6.04 3.24 -5.10
CA ILE A 92 -7.49 3.21 -4.92
C ILE A 92 -8.04 4.64 -4.77
N GLU A 93 -7.42 5.46 -3.93
CA GLU A 93 -7.82 6.87 -3.74
C GLU A 93 -7.79 7.65 -5.08
N ILE A 94 -6.73 7.47 -5.87
CA ILE A 94 -6.62 8.10 -7.20
C ILE A 94 -7.72 7.59 -8.14
N THR A 95 -8.06 6.30 -8.09
CA THR A 95 -9.14 5.72 -8.91
C THR A 95 -10.49 6.35 -8.59
N GLU A 96 -10.77 6.63 -7.32
CA GLU A 96 -11.98 7.34 -6.89
C GLU A 96 -12.00 8.78 -7.41
N VAL A 97 -10.88 9.51 -7.28
CA VAL A 97 -10.76 10.89 -7.78
C VAL A 97 -11.02 10.97 -9.29
N ILE A 98 -10.48 10.03 -10.08
CA ILE A 98 -10.73 9.97 -11.52
C ILE A 98 -12.23 9.75 -11.81
N GLY A 99 -12.91 8.92 -11.01
CA GLY A 99 -14.35 8.70 -11.12
C GLY A 99 -15.17 9.98 -10.92
N LEU A 100 -14.70 10.93 -10.13
CA LEU A 100 -15.33 12.24 -9.93
C LEU A 100 -15.05 13.24 -11.05
N ILE A 101 -13.90 13.10 -11.72
CA ILE A 101 -13.46 14.04 -12.76
C ILE A 101 -14.17 13.80 -14.10
N VAL A 102 -14.43 12.54 -14.46
CA VAL A 102 -15.07 12.21 -15.75
C VAL A 102 -16.47 12.83 -15.91
N PRO A 103 -17.35 12.81 -14.89
CA PRO A 103 -18.63 13.53 -14.96
C PRO A 103 -18.47 15.05 -15.01
N LEU A 104 -17.41 15.60 -14.40
CA LEU A 104 -17.16 17.03 -14.37
C LEU A 104 -16.85 17.59 -15.76
N THR A 105 -16.05 16.89 -16.58
CA THR A 105 -15.80 17.31 -17.98
C THR A 105 -17.07 17.28 -18.83
N SER A 106 -17.94 16.29 -18.59
CA SER A 106 -19.24 16.21 -19.26
C SER A 106 -20.15 17.39 -18.89
N LEU A 107 -20.20 17.76 -17.61
CA LEU A 107 -20.96 18.92 -17.13
C LEU A 107 -20.40 20.25 -17.67
N LEU A 108 -19.07 20.40 -17.78
CA LEU A 108 -18.46 21.61 -18.35
C LEU A 108 -18.87 21.78 -19.82
N THR A 109 -18.88 20.69 -20.58
CA THR A 109 -19.31 20.69 -21.98
C THR A 109 -20.79 21.11 -22.12
N GLU A 110 -21.66 20.64 -21.23
CA GLU A 110 -23.08 21.02 -21.19
C GLU A 110 -23.26 22.52 -20.92
N VAL A 111 -22.53 23.06 -19.94
CA VAL A 111 -22.57 24.50 -19.63
C VAL A 111 -22.00 25.35 -20.76
N GLU A 112 -20.94 24.90 -21.44
CA GLU A 112 -20.41 25.55 -22.63
C GLU A 112 -21.47 25.69 -23.73
N ASP A 113 -22.21 24.61 -24.00
CA ASP A 113 -23.27 24.60 -25.02
C ASP A 113 -24.45 25.51 -24.66
N GLU A 114 -24.83 25.58 -23.37
CA GLU A 114 -25.89 26.47 -22.88
C GLU A 114 -25.50 27.96 -22.95
N LEU A 115 -24.25 28.29 -22.64
CA LEU A 115 -23.77 29.68 -22.60
C LEU A 115 -23.34 30.22 -23.95
N LYS A 116 -23.03 29.35 -24.92
CA LYS A 116 -22.62 29.71 -26.28
C LYS A 116 -23.48 30.79 -26.97
N PRO A 117 -24.82 30.77 -26.91
CA PRO A 117 -25.65 31.81 -27.53
C PRO A 117 -25.71 33.14 -26.76
N ILE A 118 -25.32 33.18 -25.48
CA ILE A 118 -25.62 34.31 -24.57
C ILE A 118 -24.34 34.99 -24.06
N ALA A 119 -23.28 34.23 -23.79
CA ALA A 119 -22.04 34.70 -23.19
C ALA A 119 -20.81 33.97 -23.77
N PRO A 120 -20.50 34.17 -25.07
CA PRO A 120 -19.40 33.48 -25.75
C PRO A 120 -18.02 33.75 -25.14
N GLU A 121 -17.83 34.89 -24.47
CA GLU A 121 -16.61 35.23 -23.74
C GLU A 121 -16.35 34.33 -22.53
N ILE A 122 -17.39 33.74 -21.94
CA ILE A 122 -17.27 32.80 -20.81
C ILE A 122 -16.91 31.40 -21.31
N VAL A 123 -17.46 31.01 -22.48
CA VAL A 123 -17.22 29.69 -23.09
C VAL A 123 -15.75 29.40 -23.30
N GLN A 124 -14.96 30.40 -23.74
CA GLN A 124 -13.52 30.20 -23.91
C GLN A 124 -12.82 29.81 -22.59
N ASN A 125 -13.16 30.46 -21.48
CA ASN A 125 -12.58 30.13 -20.17
C ASN A 125 -13.00 28.74 -19.68
N LEU A 126 -14.25 28.34 -19.95
CA LEU A 126 -14.74 26.99 -19.61
C LEU A 126 -14.05 25.91 -20.45
N HIS A 127 -13.83 26.19 -21.74
CA HIS A 127 -13.13 25.28 -22.64
C HIS A 127 -11.68 25.06 -22.20
N GLU A 128 -10.97 26.14 -21.83
CA GLU A 128 -9.62 26.05 -21.27
C GLU A 128 -9.59 25.23 -19.97
N LEU A 129 -10.61 25.35 -19.12
CA LEU A 129 -10.76 24.53 -17.91
C LEU A 129 -11.01 23.06 -18.24
N SER A 130 -11.86 22.77 -19.23
CA SER A 130 -12.15 21.40 -19.69
C SER A 130 -10.88 20.72 -20.20
N VAL A 131 -10.12 21.40 -21.06
CA VAL A 131 -8.81 20.94 -21.56
C VAL A 131 -7.84 20.69 -20.40
N CYS A 132 -7.74 21.60 -19.44
CA CYS A 132 -6.88 21.41 -18.26
C CYS A 132 -7.23 20.13 -17.48
N ILE A 133 -8.52 19.85 -17.31
CA ILE A 133 -9.00 18.66 -16.61
C ILE A 133 -8.72 17.38 -17.42
N GLU A 134 -8.94 17.42 -18.74
CA GLU A 134 -8.61 16.33 -19.64
C GLU A 134 -7.11 16.00 -19.61
N GLU A 135 -6.24 17.01 -19.68
CA GLU A 135 -4.78 16.85 -19.56
C GLU A 135 -4.37 16.24 -18.21
N PHE A 136 -5.00 16.66 -17.12
CA PHE A 136 -4.76 16.09 -15.79
C PHE A 136 -5.13 14.61 -15.74
N THR A 137 -6.28 14.23 -16.29
CA THR A 137 -6.68 12.81 -16.36
C THR A 137 -5.76 12.01 -17.27
N ALA A 138 -5.36 12.54 -18.44
CA ALA A 138 -4.45 11.87 -19.36
C ALA A 138 -3.07 11.63 -18.71
N THR A 139 -2.52 12.63 -18.04
CA THR A 139 -1.22 12.53 -17.35
C THR A 139 -1.26 11.54 -16.19
N THR A 140 -2.36 11.50 -15.44
CA THR A 140 -2.49 10.67 -14.24
C THR A 140 -2.89 9.22 -14.56
N VAL A 141 -3.59 8.97 -15.67
CA VAL A 141 -4.16 7.66 -16.04
C VAL A 141 -3.38 6.95 -17.14
N TYR A 142 -2.81 7.67 -18.10
CA TYR A 142 -2.26 7.07 -19.33
C TYR A 142 -0.72 7.07 -19.42
N ASN A 143 0.00 7.74 -18.53
CA ASN A 143 1.47 7.76 -18.55
C ASN A 143 2.10 6.69 -17.64
N LYS A 144 1.97 5.41 -18.05
CA LYS A 144 2.94 4.29 -17.95
C LYS A 144 2.23 2.95 -18.20
N LEU A 145 2.12 2.59 -19.49
CA LEU A 145 2.37 1.22 -19.96
C LEU A 145 3.64 1.25 -20.79
#